data_AF-I4VZZ2-F1
#
_entry.id   AF-I4VZZ2-F1
#
_cell.length_a   1.000
_cell.length_b   1.000
_cell.length_c   1.000
_cell.angle_alpha   90.00
_cell.angle_beta   90.00
_cell.angle_gamma   90.00
#
_symmetry.space_group_name_H-M   'P 1'
#
loop_
_entity.id
_entity.type
_entity.pdbx_description
1 polymer ?
#
loop_
_entity_poly.entity_id
_entity_poly.type
_entity_poly.pdbx_seq_one_letter_code
_entity_poly.pdbx_strand_id
1 'polypeptide(L)'
;MKPHSAAWPLALAVGLVAAPGHAQNPDPTDIRACTGIETDSQRLACYDHATGRVNLPTAQKRVDSETSTPNIFSHDIAPSPGAAVATNPEVARPLSLLDSRWELSPESKLGTFNVRGYKPVYVLPIFITNHQNNMPQSPNPENTVTQNQQLDSMEAKFQLSLKTKVWQDVFGDAGDLWVGYTQSSRWQVYNSELSRPFRETDYEPEAMLVFDTHYNVLGWSGRILGIGVNHQSNGRGNPLSRSWNRVIADVGFERDGWTVMLRPWWRIPESRSDDNNPDISDYMGRGEMQIVHEANGQEFGLMLRHSLRGGDRSHGAARFSWTFPLAGNLRGYAEVFHGYGESLIDYNHKATYVGLGISLLDWY
;
A
#
# COMPACT_ATOMS: atom_id res chain seq x y z
N MET A 1 -37.13 -16.22 73.12
CA MET A 1 -35.86 -16.90 72.74
C MET A 1 -36.22 -18.04 71.82
N LYS A 2 -35.87 -17.93 70.53
CA LYS A 2 -36.00 -19.00 69.53
C LYS A 2 -34.67 -19.75 69.44
N PRO A 3 -34.72 -21.05 69.14
CA PRO A 3 -33.94 -21.52 67.99
C PRO A 3 -34.80 -22.36 67.03
N HIS A 4 -34.44 -22.28 65.76
CA HIS A 4 -35.04 -23.05 64.66
C HIS A 4 -34.27 -24.37 64.48
N SER A 5 -35.00 -25.46 64.26
CA SER A 5 -34.47 -26.78 63.88
C SER A 5 -35.14 -27.27 62.60
N ALA A 6 -34.34 -28.05 61.87
CA ALA A 6 -34.47 -28.53 60.49
C ALA A 6 -35.59 -29.55 60.20
N ALA A 7 -35.93 -29.71 58.91
CA ALA A 7 -36.18 -30.98 58.20
C ALA A 7 -36.41 -30.69 56.69
N TRP A 8 -35.46 -31.00 55.80
CA TRP A 8 -35.37 -32.20 54.93
C TRP A 8 -36.42 -32.31 53.81
N PRO A 9 -36.01 -32.32 52.51
CA PRO A 9 -36.91 -32.58 51.39
C PRO A 9 -36.95 -34.06 51.00
N LEU A 10 -38.15 -34.56 50.67
CA LEU A 10 -38.37 -35.89 50.11
C LEU A 10 -38.23 -35.88 48.58
N ALA A 11 -37.62 -36.97 48.11
CA ALA A 11 -37.29 -37.39 46.75
C ALA A 11 -38.43 -37.36 45.72
N LEU A 12 -38.06 -37.29 44.43
CA LEU A 12 -38.56 -38.27 43.45
C LEU A 12 -37.61 -38.34 42.23
N ALA A 13 -37.13 -39.55 41.94
CA ALA A 13 -36.38 -39.90 40.74
C ALA A 13 -37.35 -40.37 39.64
N VAL A 14 -37.20 -39.84 38.43
CA VAL A 14 -37.80 -40.40 37.20
C VAL A 14 -36.69 -40.48 36.16
N GLY A 15 -36.42 -41.70 35.69
CA GLY A 15 -35.42 -42.00 34.69
C GLY A 15 -35.82 -41.47 33.31
N LEU A 16 -34.88 -40.81 32.65
CA LEU A 16 -34.96 -40.43 31.24
C LEU A 16 -34.31 -41.53 30.39
N VAL A 17 -35.13 -42.19 29.57
CA VAL A 17 -34.69 -42.90 28.37
C VAL A 17 -34.51 -41.82 27.29
N ALA A 18 -33.27 -41.47 26.98
CA ALA A 18 -32.95 -40.62 25.83
C ALA A 18 -32.43 -41.50 24.69
N ALA A 19 -33.13 -41.49 23.57
CA ALA A 19 -32.65 -42.07 22.32
C ALA A 19 -31.40 -41.30 21.83
N PRO A 20 -30.42 -41.97 21.20
CA PRO A 20 -29.31 -41.26 20.59
C PRO A 20 -29.84 -40.51 19.36
N GLY A 21 -29.96 -39.19 19.47
CA GLY A 21 -30.03 -38.33 18.29
C GLY A 21 -28.71 -38.46 17.54
N HIS A 22 -28.75 -39.00 16.33
CA HIS A 22 -27.63 -38.91 15.40
C HIS A 22 -27.42 -37.44 15.06
N ALA A 23 -26.55 -36.75 15.81
CA ALA A 23 -25.86 -35.58 15.29
C ALA A 23 -24.97 -36.10 14.15
N GLN A 24 -25.42 -35.89 12.92
CA GLN A 24 -24.55 -36.04 11.76
C GLN A 24 -23.44 -35.01 11.91
N ASN A 25 -22.25 -35.43 12.33
CA ASN A 25 -21.06 -34.62 12.15
C ASN A 25 -20.98 -34.34 10.64
N PRO A 26 -21.00 -33.07 10.20
CA PRO A 26 -20.79 -32.77 8.80
C PRO A 26 -19.45 -33.36 8.38
N ASP A 27 -19.46 -33.97 7.21
CA ASP A 27 -18.28 -34.53 6.58
C ASP A 27 -17.17 -33.44 6.58
N PRO A 28 -15.92 -33.73 6.98
CA PRO A 28 -14.82 -32.76 6.97
C PRO A 28 -14.50 -32.17 5.59
N THR A 29 -15.21 -32.60 4.55
CA THR A 29 -15.19 -32.05 3.19
C THR A 29 -16.39 -31.18 2.82
N ASP A 30 -17.38 -31.00 3.71
CA ASP A 30 -18.53 -30.14 3.46
C ASP A 30 -18.13 -28.66 3.52
N ILE A 31 -18.27 -27.98 2.38
CA ILE A 31 -18.00 -26.56 2.21
C ILE A 31 -18.73 -25.66 3.23
N ARG A 32 -19.87 -26.12 3.76
CA ARG A 32 -20.64 -25.40 4.78
C ARG A 32 -19.91 -25.34 6.13
N ALA A 33 -19.02 -26.28 6.42
CA ALA A 33 -18.22 -26.28 7.64
C ALA A 33 -17.24 -25.09 7.70
N CYS A 34 -16.83 -24.55 6.55
CA CYS A 34 -15.92 -23.40 6.48
C CYS A 34 -16.57 -22.08 6.95
N THR A 35 -17.91 -22.00 6.98
CA THR A 35 -18.65 -20.77 7.35
C THR A 35 -18.44 -20.37 8.82
N GLY A 36 -18.11 -21.32 9.69
CA GLY A 36 -17.86 -21.08 11.11
C GLY A 36 -16.43 -20.66 11.44
N ILE A 37 -15.53 -20.58 10.46
CA ILE A 37 -14.13 -20.18 10.70
C ILE A 37 -14.05 -18.66 10.71
N GLU A 38 -13.68 -18.07 11.85
CA GLU A 38 -13.63 -16.63 12.03
C GLU A 38 -12.51 -15.98 11.19
N THR A 39 -11.34 -16.60 11.12
CA THR A 39 -10.17 -16.05 10.43
C THR A 39 -10.27 -16.20 8.92
N ASP A 40 -10.26 -15.09 8.18
CA ASP A 40 -10.44 -15.06 6.72
C ASP A 40 -9.45 -15.96 5.97
N SER A 41 -8.18 -15.98 6.38
CA SER A 41 -7.14 -16.82 5.75
C SER A 41 -7.38 -18.32 5.94
N GLN A 42 -7.82 -18.72 7.13
CA GLN A 42 -8.15 -20.11 7.44
C GLN A 42 -9.47 -20.52 6.79
N ARG A 43 -10.42 -19.60 6.72
CA ARG A 43 -11.70 -19.79 6.05
C ARG A 43 -11.50 -19.97 4.54
N LEU A 44 -10.65 -19.14 3.93
CA LEU A 44 -10.25 -19.28 2.52
C LEU A 44 -9.52 -20.60 2.27
N ALA A 45 -8.54 -20.96 3.11
CA ALA A 45 -7.85 -22.25 3.00
C ALA A 45 -8.82 -23.45 3.13
N CYS A 46 -9.82 -23.34 4.02
CA CYS A 46 -10.88 -24.34 4.14
C CYS A 46 -11.72 -24.44 2.87
N TYR A 47 -12.16 -23.30 2.30
CA TYR A 47 -12.89 -23.29 1.04
C TYR A 47 -12.07 -23.85 -0.12
N ASP A 48 -10.79 -23.49 -0.21
CA ASP A 48 -9.88 -23.99 -1.24
C ASP A 48 -9.67 -25.51 -1.12
N HIS A 49 -9.64 -26.04 0.10
CA HIS A 49 -9.57 -27.48 0.35
C HIS A 49 -10.90 -28.20 0.03
N ALA A 50 -12.02 -27.67 0.53
CA ALA A 50 -13.36 -28.27 0.37
C ALA A 50 -13.86 -28.26 -1.09
N THR A 51 -13.47 -27.25 -1.87
CA THR A 51 -13.80 -27.17 -3.31
C THR A 51 -12.84 -27.94 -4.19
N GLY A 52 -11.79 -28.55 -3.61
CA GLY A 52 -10.75 -29.23 -4.37
C GLY A 52 -9.88 -28.28 -5.20
N ARG A 53 -9.88 -26.97 -4.90
CA ARG A 53 -8.97 -26.00 -5.53
C ARG A 53 -7.50 -26.34 -5.27
N VAL A 54 -7.19 -26.95 -4.13
CA VAL A 54 -5.87 -27.54 -3.83
C VAL A 54 -5.44 -28.62 -4.84
N ASN A 55 -6.40 -29.20 -5.57
CA ASN A 55 -6.18 -30.22 -6.61
C ASN A 55 -6.30 -29.64 -8.04
N LEU A 56 -6.64 -28.36 -8.17
CA LEU A 56 -6.59 -27.65 -9.46
C LEU A 56 -5.16 -27.17 -9.69
N PRO A 57 -4.64 -27.25 -10.93
CA PRO A 57 -3.36 -26.63 -11.23
C PRO A 57 -3.47 -25.14 -10.90
N THR A 58 -2.63 -24.67 -9.97
CA THR A 58 -2.49 -23.25 -9.68
C THR A 58 -2.27 -22.53 -11.00
N ALA A 59 -3.03 -21.47 -11.28
CA ALA A 59 -2.73 -20.61 -12.42
C ALA A 59 -1.28 -20.15 -12.28
N GLN A 60 -0.39 -20.74 -13.08
CA GLN A 60 1.02 -20.43 -13.03
C GLN A 60 1.15 -18.98 -13.47
N LYS A 61 1.63 -18.09 -12.57
CA LYS A 61 2.25 -16.83 -13.00
C LYS A 61 3.30 -17.25 -14.02
N ARG A 62 3.33 -16.67 -15.22
CA ARG A 62 4.36 -16.97 -16.23
C ARG A 62 5.72 -16.79 -15.55
N VAL A 63 6.40 -17.90 -15.32
CA VAL A 63 7.80 -17.95 -14.89
C VAL A 63 8.57 -18.22 -16.17
N ASP A 64 9.49 -17.32 -16.52
CA ASP A 64 10.46 -17.60 -17.57
C ASP A 64 11.40 -18.70 -17.06
N SER A 65 11.37 -19.85 -17.73
CA SER A 65 12.05 -21.08 -17.34
C SER A 65 13.56 -21.03 -17.61
N GLU A 66 14.32 -20.19 -16.91
CA GLU A 66 15.79 -20.31 -16.87
C GLU A 66 16.39 -19.85 -15.54
N THR A 67 15.94 -20.36 -14.39
CA THR A 67 16.85 -20.53 -13.24
C THR A 67 16.29 -21.52 -12.23
N SER A 68 16.89 -22.71 -12.16
CA SER A 68 16.69 -23.64 -11.06
C SER A 68 17.69 -23.31 -9.95
N THR A 69 17.19 -22.98 -8.76
CA THR A 69 17.94 -23.13 -7.52
C THR A 69 17.16 -24.07 -6.59
N PRO A 70 17.85 -24.98 -5.87
CA PRO A 70 17.16 -26.02 -5.12
C PRO A 70 16.58 -25.47 -3.82
N ASN A 71 15.26 -25.60 -3.65
CA ASN A 71 14.56 -25.30 -2.40
C ASN A 71 14.70 -26.48 -1.41
N ILE A 72 15.26 -26.19 -0.24
CA ILE A 72 15.51 -27.16 0.85
C ILE A 72 14.28 -27.44 1.74
N PHE A 73 13.10 -26.89 1.42
CA PHE A 73 11.87 -27.09 2.19
C PHE A 73 10.62 -27.47 1.38
N SER A 74 10.77 -27.93 0.13
CA SER A 74 9.65 -28.52 -0.60
C SER A 74 9.49 -29.99 -0.21
N HIS A 75 8.38 -30.35 0.42
CA HIS A 75 7.90 -31.74 0.37
C HIS A 75 7.31 -31.97 -1.02
N ASP A 76 8.11 -32.55 -1.91
CA ASP A 76 7.68 -32.94 -3.26
C ASP A 76 6.74 -34.14 -3.17
N ILE A 77 5.50 -33.98 -3.67
CA ILE A 77 4.72 -35.07 -4.24
C ILE A 77 4.81 -34.89 -5.76
N ALA A 78 5.49 -35.83 -6.41
CA ALA A 78 5.60 -35.86 -7.87
C ALA A 78 4.21 -36.09 -8.52
N PRO A 79 3.81 -35.32 -9.55
CA PRO A 79 2.60 -35.60 -10.29
C PRO A 79 2.84 -36.71 -11.34
N SER A 80 1.93 -37.67 -11.36
CA SER A 80 1.82 -38.68 -12.43
C SER A 80 1.20 -38.05 -13.69
N PRO A 81 1.59 -38.46 -14.91
CA PRO A 81 1.12 -37.81 -16.13
C PRO A 81 -0.24 -38.36 -16.57
N GLY A 82 -1.23 -37.49 -16.68
CA GLY A 82 -2.42 -37.76 -17.50
C GLY A 82 -3.71 -37.14 -17.00
N ALA A 83 -4.05 -35.96 -17.53
CA ALA A 83 -5.40 -35.58 -17.95
C ALA A 83 -5.34 -34.18 -18.59
N ALA A 84 -5.60 -34.11 -19.89
CA ALA A 84 -5.79 -32.86 -20.60
C ALA A 84 -7.11 -32.22 -20.12
N VAL A 85 -7.02 -31.12 -19.38
CA VAL A 85 -8.17 -30.28 -19.04
C VAL A 85 -8.32 -29.24 -20.15
N ALA A 86 -9.45 -29.30 -20.86
CA ALA A 86 -9.86 -28.28 -21.80
C ALA A 86 -9.98 -26.94 -21.06
N THR A 87 -9.15 -25.97 -21.44
CA THR A 87 -9.17 -24.62 -20.86
C THR A 87 -10.33 -23.84 -21.47
N ASN A 88 -11.33 -23.52 -20.63
CA ASN A 88 -12.29 -22.47 -20.96
C ASN A 88 -11.53 -21.13 -21.05
N PRO A 89 -11.47 -20.48 -22.22
CA PRO A 89 -10.65 -19.28 -22.41
C PRO A 89 -11.18 -18.03 -21.65
N GLU A 90 -12.38 -18.12 -21.09
CA GLU A 90 -13.05 -17.00 -20.40
C GLU A 90 -12.62 -16.86 -18.92
N VAL A 91 -12.11 -17.92 -18.29
CA VAL A 91 -11.82 -17.96 -16.83
C VAL A 91 -10.36 -17.63 -16.48
N ALA A 92 -9.47 -17.46 -17.46
CA ALA A 92 -8.02 -17.49 -17.23
C ALA A 92 -7.25 -16.27 -17.75
N ARG A 93 -7.86 -15.08 -17.85
CA ARG A 93 -7.05 -13.87 -18.05
C ARG A 93 -6.31 -13.57 -16.75
N PRO A 94 -4.97 -13.66 -16.71
CA PRO A 94 -4.24 -13.25 -15.51
C PRO A 94 -4.54 -11.77 -15.26
N LEU A 95 -4.91 -11.45 -14.01
CA LEU A 95 -5.15 -10.07 -13.58
C LEU A 95 -3.91 -9.24 -13.89
N SER A 96 -4.11 -8.08 -14.51
CA SER A 96 -3.03 -7.16 -14.77
C SER A 96 -2.57 -6.48 -13.48
N LEU A 97 -1.40 -5.85 -13.49
CA LEU A 97 -0.85 -5.18 -12.30
C LEU A 97 -1.76 -4.04 -11.83
N LEU A 98 -2.28 -3.22 -12.77
CA LEU A 98 -3.20 -2.15 -12.40
C LEU A 98 -4.56 -2.71 -11.93
N ASP A 99 -5.07 -3.76 -12.58
CA ASP A 99 -6.34 -4.38 -12.21
C ASP A 99 -6.30 -5.03 -10.82
N SER A 100 -5.25 -5.80 -10.51
CA SER A 100 -5.09 -6.42 -9.18
C SER A 100 -4.97 -5.38 -8.06
N ARG A 101 -4.34 -4.23 -8.37
CA ARG A 101 -4.10 -3.15 -7.42
C ARG A 101 -5.32 -2.25 -7.22
N TRP A 102 -6.15 -2.06 -8.24
CA TRP A 102 -7.24 -1.10 -8.23
C TRP A 102 -8.64 -1.71 -8.37
N GLU A 103 -8.72 -3.03 -8.50
CA GLU A 103 -9.97 -3.78 -8.61
C GLU A 103 -10.85 -3.25 -9.75
N LEU A 104 -10.24 -3.17 -10.94
CA LEU A 104 -10.82 -2.48 -12.09
C LEU A 104 -11.90 -3.32 -12.78
N SER A 105 -11.58 -4.59 -13.05
CA SER A 105 -12.48 -5.56 -13.67
C SER A 105 -13.51 -6.14 -12.67
N PRO A 106 -14.69 -6.57 -13.14
CA PRO A 106 -15.69 -7.21 -12.28
C PRO A 106 -15.14 -8.39 -11.48
N GLU A 107 -14.23 -9.17 -12.07
CA GLU A 107 -13.63 -10.36 -11.46
C GLU A 107 -12.60 -10.02 -10.36
N SER A 108 -12.03 -8.81 -10.38
CA SER A 108 -11.06 -8.36 -9.38
C SER A 108 -11.70 -7.57 -8.23
N LYS A 109 -13.00 -7.23 -8.32
CA LYS A 109 -13.73 -6.51 -7.28
C LYS A 109 -13.90 -7.35 -6.02
N LEU A 110 -13.37 -6.83 -4.91
CA LEU A 110 -13.47 -7.47 -3.59
C LEU A 110 -14.61 -6.89 -2.73
N GLY A 111 -15.33 -5.88 -3.25
CA GLY A 111 -16.36 -5.15 -2.52
C GLY A 111 -15.81 -3.97 -1.71
N THR A 112 -16.66 -3.37 -0.88
CA THR A 112 -16.34 -2.17 -0.11
C THR A 112 -15.82 -2.46 1.30
N PHE A 113 -15.08 -1.51 1.87
CA PHE A 113 -14.55 -1.51 3.23
C PHE A 113 -13.49 -2.58 3.53
N ASN A 114 -12.93 -3.21 2.50
CA ASN A 114 -11.73 -4.03 2.61
C ASN A 114 -10.50 -3.13 2.69
N VAL A 115 -9.71 -3.26 3.76
CA VAL A 115 -8.45 -2.54 3.90
C VAL A 115 -7.39 -3.24 3.07
N ARG A 116 -6.75 -2.49 2.18
CA ARG A 116 -5.66 -2.97 1.32
C ARG A 116 -4.47 -2.03 1.40
N GLY A 117 -3.32 -2.53 0.99
CA GLY A 117 -2.15 -1.68 0.79
C GLY A 117 -2.33 -0.70 -0.38
N TYR A 118 -1.76 0.51 -0.28
CA TYR A 118 -1.91 1.55 -1.30
C TYR A 118 -0.62 1.95 -2.03
N LYS A 119 0.35 2.52 -1.30
CA LYS A 119 1.74 2.73 -1.74
C LYS A 119 2.64 1.70 -1.01
N PRO A 120 3.93 1.59 -1.32
CA PRO A 120 4.80 0.65 -0.62
C PRO A 120 4.80 0.83 0.91
N VAL A 121 4.93 -0.28 1.64
CA VAL A 121 5.02 -0.32 3.11
C VAL A 121 6.38 -0.88 3.49
N TYR A 122 7.24 -0.02 4.04
CA TYR A 122 8.64 -0.35 4.27
C TYR A 122 9.18 0.32 5.54
N VAL A 123 10.30 -0.23 6.01
CA VAL A 123 11.19 0.34 7.03
C VAL A 123 12.61 0.32 6.48
N LEU A 124 13.26 1.49 6.50
CA LEU A 124 14.66 1.71 6.14
C LEU A 124 15.42 2.11 7.41
N PRO A 125 16.08 1.19 8.11
CA PRO A 125 16.91 1.54 9.25
C PRO A 125 18.08 2.42 8.85
N ILE A 126 18.57 2.27 7.60
CA ILE A 126 19.61 3.11 7.02
C ILE A 126 18.94 4.05 6.03
N PHE A 127 18.89 5.34 6.35
CA PHE A 127 18.48 6.40 5.43
C PHE A 127 19.40 7.60 5.61
N ILE A 128 20.29 7.83 4.65
CA ILE A 128 21.40 8.80 4.76
C ILE A 128 21.23 9.89 3.71
N THR A 129 21.43 11.15 4.12
CA THR A 129 21.49 12.30 3.22
C THR A 129 22.91 12.84 3.05
N ASN A 130 23.20 13.44 1.90
CA ASN A 130 24.41 14.22 1.71
C ASN A 130 24.29 15.67 2.22
N HIS A 131 23.08 16.15 2.48
CA HIS A 131 22.81 17.53 2.85
C HIS A 131 21.58 17.59 3.77
N GLN A 132 21.81 17.62 5.08
CA GLN A 132 20.76 17.66 6.09
C GLN A 132 20.19 19.09 6.25
N ASN A 133 18.87 19.21 6.20
CA ASN A 133 18.19 20.49 6.35
C ASN A 133 18.04 20.85 7.84
N ASN A 134 19.01 21.59 8.36
CA ASN A 134 19.09 21.95 9.78
C ASN A 134 18.31 23.22 10.15
N MET A 135 17.87 23.99 9.16
CA MET A 135 17.16 25.26 9.34
C MET A 135 16.14 25.42 8.21
N PRO A 136 15.06 24.64 8.19
CA PRO A 136 14.05 24.72 7.15
C PRO A 136 13.36 26.09 7.15
N GLN A 137 13.13 26.64 5.97
CA GLN A 137 12.53 27.96 5.79
C GLN A 137 11.43 27.92 4.73
N SER A 138 10.62 28.98 4.68
CA SER A 138 9.68 29.23 3.60
C SER A 138 9.52 30.74 3.41
N PRO A 139 8.89 31.22 2.33
CA PRO A 139 8.55 32.64 2.17
C PRO A 139 7.60 33.18 3.24
N ASN A 140 6.92 32.33 4.02
CA ASN A 140 6.14 32.74 5.16
C ASN A 140 7.08 32.93 6.38
N PRO A 141 7.19 34.15 6.94
CA PRO A 141 8.08 34.44 8.07
C PRO A 141 7.77 33.61 9.33
N GLU A 142 6.52 33.20 9.52
CA GLU A 142 6.14 32.34 10.65
C GLU A 142 6.66 30.91 10.50
N ASN A 143 6.98 30.49 9.28
CA ASN A 143 7.42 29.15 8.92
C ASN A 143 8.93 29.09 8.62
N THR A 144 9.70 29.91 9.34
CA THR A 144 11.15 30.03 9.21
C THR A 144 11.85 29.66 10.52
N VAL A 145 12.62 28.57 10.49
CA VAL A 145 13.48 28.18 11.61
C VAL A 145 14.71 29.10 11.65
N THR A 146 14.97 29.68 12.81
CA THR A 146 16.08 30.62 13.03
C THR A 146 17.25 30.03 13.81
N GLN A 147 17.06 28.85 14.41
CA GLN A 147 18.08 28.13 15.18
C GLN A 147 18.40 26.80 14.52
N ASN A 148 19.69 26.48 14.46
CA ASN A 148 20.14 25.20 13.91
C ASN A 148 19.64 24.03 14.78
N GLN A 149 18.98 23.07 14.15
CA GLN A 149 18.38 21.91 14.82
C GLN A 149 19.37 20.79 15.18
N GLN A 150 20.66 20.88 14.81
CA GLN A 150 21.72 19.90 15.14
C GLN A 150 21.36 18.45 14.75
N LEU A 151 20.83 18.27 13.53
CA LEU A 151 20.38 16.98 13.02
C LEU A 151 21.53 16.20 12.41
N ASP A 152 21.51 14.88 12.62
CA ASP A 152 22.42 13.94 11.98
C ASP A 152 21.97 13.67 10.54
N SER A 153 22.94 13.37 9.67
CA SER A 153 22.67 13.00 8.28
C SER A 153 22.09 11.59 8.12
N MET A 154 22.11 10.75 9.16
CA MET A 154 21.59 9.39 9.15
C MET A 154 20.33 9.29 10.01
N GLU A 155 19.28 8.73 9.43
CA GLU A 155 17.97 8.53 10.03
C GLU A 155 17.48 7.09 9.76
N ALA A 156 16.45 6.69 10.50
CA ALA A 156 15.55 5.66 10.03
C ALA A 156 14.37 6.31 9.30
N LYS A 157 13.91 5.70 8.21
CA LYS A 157 12.72 6.13 7.45
C LYS A 157 11.72 4.99 7.37
N PHE A 158 10.43 5.28 7.47
CA PHE A 158 9.40 4.27 7.20
C PHE A 158 8.17 4.88 6.54
N GLN A 159 7.39 4.03 5.88
CA GLN A 159 6.12 4.41 5.26
C GLN A 159 5.05 3.37 5.56
N LEU A 160 3.88 3.86 5.96
CA LEU A 160 2.64 3.10 6.08
C LEU A 160 1.67 3.65 5.04
N SER A 161 1.01 2.79 4.28
CA SER A 161 0.09 3.24 3.24
C SER A 161 -1.02 2.24 3.00
N LEU A 162 -2.25 2.68 3.23
CA LEU A 162 -3.45 1.86 3.15
C LEU A 162 -4.50 2.58 2.31
N LYS A 163 -5.39 1.81 1.69
CA LYS A 163 -6.61 2.29 1.04
C LYS A 163 -7.76 1.35 1.27
N THR A 164 -8.97 1.86 1.09
CA THR A 164 -10.18 1.04 1.04
C THR A 164 -11.18 1.64 0.05
N LYS A 165 -11.91 0.77 -0.63
CA LYS A 165 -13.02 1.15 -1.51
C LYS A 165 -14.23 1.46 -0.64
N VAL A 166 -14.75 2.68 -0.69
CA VAL A 166 -15.88 3.11 0.15
C VAL A 166 -17.20 3.10 -0.61
N TRP A 167 -17.14 3.17 -1.94
CA TRP A 167 -18.32 3.07 -2.80
C TRP A 167 -17.90 2.44 -4.13
N GLN A 168 -18.45 1.28 -4.43
CA GLN A 168 -18.26 0.59 -5.70
C GLN A 168 -19.35 0.98 -6.69
N ASP A 169 -19.02 1.06 -7.97
CA ASP A 169 -19.99 1.26 -9.05
C ASP A 169 -20.81 2.55 -8.88
N VAL A 170 -20.12 3.66 -8.61
CA VAL A 170 -20.70 4.99 -8.37
C VAL A 170 -21.63 5.40 -9.52
N PHE A 171 -21.32 4.96 -10.74
CA PHE A 171 -22.09 5.22 -11.95
C PHE A 171 -22.63 3.93 -12.58
N GLY A 172 -23.34 3.12 -11.79
CA GLY A 172 -24.06 1.93 -12.26
C GLY A 172 -23.18 0.68 -12.28
N ASP A 173 -22.21 0.63 -13.18
CA ASP A 173 -21.18 -0.42 -13.29
C ASP A 173 -19.76 0.15 -13.47
N ALA A 174 -19.63 1.48 -13.35
CA ALA A 174 -18.38 2.20 -13.57
C ALA A 174 -18.04 3.13 -12.42
N GLY A 175 -16.74 3.24 -12.16
CA GLY A 175 -16.19 4.19 -11.18
C GLY A 175 -16.27 3.68 -9.75
N ASP A 176 -15.12 3.52 -9.11
CA ASP A 176 -15.01 3.14 -7.71
C ASP A 176 -14.43 4.31 -6.91
N LEU A 177 -15.08 4.68 -5.80
CA LEU A 177 -14.57 5.66 -4.86
C LEU A 177 -13.70 4.97 -3.81
N TRP A 178 -12.46 5.43 -3.72
CA TRP A 178 -11.45 4.97 -2.79
C TRP A 178 -11.10 6.08 -1.80
N VAL A 179 -10.80 5.69 -0.57
CA VAL A 179 -10.09 6.55 0.39
C VAL A 179 -8.76 5.92 0.71
N GLY A 180 -7.72 6.74 0.79
CA GLY A 180 -6.35 6.33 1.05
C GLY A 180 -5.76 7.14 2.19
N TYR A 181 -4.78 6.56 2.86
CA TYR A 181 -3.97 7.23 3.86
C TYR A 181 -2.54 6.75 3.73
N THR A 182 -1.61 7.69 3.49
CA THR A 182 -0.17 7.44 3.52
C THR A 182 0.46 8.27 4.64
N GLN A 183 1.35 7.64 5.40
CA GLN A 183 2.18 8.31 6.39
C GLN A 183 3.63 7.94 6.14
N SER A 184 4.52 8.93 6.04
CA SER A 184 5.96 8.69 5.91
C SER A 184 6.72 9.46 6.98
N SER A 185 7.60 8.79 7.72
CA SER A 185 8.31 9.37 8.86
C SER A 185 9.82 9.21 8.75
N ARG A 186 10.54 10.22 9.23
CA ARG A 186 12.00 10.26 9.35
C ARG A 186 12.37 10.46 10.80
N TRP A 187 13.10 9.49 11.34
CA TRP A 187 13.43 9.36 12.75
C TRP A 187 14.93 9.46 12.94
N GLN A 188 15.37 10.43 13.75
CA GLN A 188 16.77 10.60 14.15
C GLN A 188 17.18 9.54 15.19
N VAL A 189 16.94 8.25 14.90
CA VAL A 189 17.16 7.14 15.84
C VAL A 189 18.60 7.05 16.33
N TYR A 190 19.55 7.57 15.55
CA TYR A 190 20.98 7.59 15.86
C TYR A 190 21.42 8.85 16.64
N ASN A 191 20.62 9.91 16.64
CA ASN A 191 20.96 11.17 17.30
C ASN A 191 20.69 11.10 18.80
N SER A 192 21.66 10.57 19.55
CA SER A 192 21.56 10.49 21.00
C SER A 192 21.60 11.85 21.69
N GLU A 193 22.24 12.86 21.07
CA GLU A 193 22.40 14.19 21.66
C GLU A 193 21.04 14.91 21.79
N LEU A 194 20.13 14.69 20.84
CA LEU A 194 18.77 15.25 20.85
C LEU A 194 17.69 14.29 21.35
N SER A 195 18.07 13.20 22.01
CA SER A 195 17.14 12.17 22.50
C SER A 195 16.32 11.49 21.40
N ARG A 196 16.92 11.33 20.22
CA ARG A 196 16.39 10.55 19.09
C ARG A 196 14.99 10.98 18.62
N PRO A 197 14.80 12.26 18.24
CA PRO A 197 13.48 12.77 17.91
C PRO A 197 13.02 12.29 16.52
N PHE A 198 11.71 12.20 16.31
CA PHE A 198 11.18 12.26 14.95
C PHE A 198 11.47 13.64 14.36
N ARG A 199 12.22 13.69 13.27
CA ARG A 199 12.48 14.93 12.54
C ARG A 199 11.22 15.36 11.81
N GLU A 200 10.64 14.46 11.02
CA GLU A 200 9.49 14.76 10.18
C GLU A 200 8.54 13.57 10.06
N THR A 201 7.25 13.86 9.98
CA THR A 201 6.20 12.90 9.61
C THR A 201 5.23 13.59 8.66
N ASP A 202 5.11 13.12 7.43
CA ASP A 202 4.10 13.56 6.47
C ASP A 202 2.85 12.68 6.59
N TYR A 203 1.69 13.31 6.69
CA TYR A 203 0.36 12.71 6.69
C TYR A 203 -0.34 13.05 5.38
N GLU A 204 -0.76 12.05 4.61
CA GLU A 204 -1.31 12.22 3.26
C GLU A 204 -2.61 11.40 3.08
N PRO A 205 -3.77 11.90 3.55
CA PRO A 205 -5.06 11.34 3.20
C PRO A 205 -5.49 11.73 1.77
N GLU A 206 -6.12 10.79 1.07
CA GLU A 206 -6.58 10.92 -0.30
C GLU A 206 -8.02 10.37 -0.44
N ALA A 207 -8.84 11.01 -1.28
CA ALA A 207 -10.10 10.43 -1.75
C ALA A 207 -10.07 10.46 -3.29
N MET A 208 -10.26 9.30 -3.92
CA MET A 208 -9.98 9.09 -5.33
C MET A 208 -11.15 8.36 -5.99
N LEU A 209 -11.71 8.94 -7.05
CA LEU A 209 -12.66 8.28 -7.92
C LEU A 209 -11.90 7.70 -9.11
N VAL A 210 -11.95 6.38 -9.28
CA VAL A 210 -11.13 5.63 -10.24
C VAL A 210 -12.01 4.87 -11.20
N PHE A 211 -11.79 5.05 -12.49
CA PHE A 211 -12.50 4.37 -13.57
C PHE A 211 -11.55 3.42 -14.30
N ASP A 212 -12.05 2.21 -14.60
CA ASP A 212 -11.40 1.30 -15.54
C ASP A 212 -11.58 1.81 -16.97
N THR A 213 -10.49 1.90 -17.71
CA THR A 213 -10.47 2.32 -19.11
C THR A 213 -9.82 1.27 -20.00
N HIS A 214 -10.09 1.33 -21.30
CA HIS A 214 -9.70 0.25 -22.23
C HIS A 214 -9.11 0.77 -23.55
N TYR A 215 -8.55 1.99 -23.54
CA TYR A 215 -7.97 2.58 -24.76
C TYR A 215 -6.52 2.10 -24.96
N ASN A 216 -6.09 2.03 -26.22
CA ASN A 216 -4.72 1.63 -26.57
C ASN A 216 -3.97 2.79 -27.22
N VAL A 217 -2.77 3.09 -26.76
CA VAL A 217 -1.91 4.16 -27.30
C VAL A 217 -0.48 3.65 -27.38
N LEU A 218 0.10 3.65 -28.59
CA LEU A 218 1.51 3.27 -28.83
C LEU A 218 1.91 1.91 -28.22
N GLY A 219 0.98 0.95 -28.21
CA GLY A 219 1.18 -0.40 -27.65
C GLY A 219 1.01 -0.50 -26.12
N TRP A 220 0.58 0.56 -25.44
CA TRP A 220 0.21 0.56 -24.03
C TRP A 220 -1.30 0.50 -23.86
N SER A 221 -1.75 -0.25 -22.86
CA SER A 221 -3.16 -0.26 -22.43
C SER A 221 -3.38 0.81 -21.38
N GLY A 222 -4.22 1.80 -21.66
CA GLY A 222 -4.67 2.79 -20.68
C GLY A 222 -5.79 2.21 -19.83
N ARG A 223 -5.49 1.87 -18.58
CA ARG A 223 -6.40 1.15 -17.66
C ARG A 223 -7.04 2.01 -16.59
N ILE A 224 -6.44 3.15 -16.26
CA ILE A 224 -6.96 4.01 -15.20
C ILE A 224 -7.17 5.41 -15.75
N LEU A 225 -8.37 5.94 -15.53
CA LEU A 225 -8.63 7.36 -15.44
C LEU A 225 -9.22 7.66 -14.07
N GLY A 226 -8.61 8.57 -13.33
CA GLY A 226 -9.05 8.92 -12.00
C GLY A 226 -8.96 10.41 -11.71
N ILE A 227 -9.72 10.83 -10.71
CA ILE A 227 -9.64 12.17 -10.13
C ILE A 227 -9.81 12.06 -8.63
N GLY A 228 -9.01 12.82 -7.89
CA GLY A 228 -9.05 12.79 -6.44
C GLY A 228 -8.71 14.10 -5.79
N VAL A 229 -9.06 14.20 -4.51
CA VAL A 229 -8.60 15.24 -3.61
C VAL A 229 -7.57 14.67 -2.66
N ASN A 230 -6.53 15.43 -2.40
CA ASN A 230 -5.41 15.06 -1.58
C ASN A 230 -5.10 16.20 -0.62
N HIS A 231 -4.96 15.87 0.65
CA HIS A 231 -4.36 16.74 1.64
C HIS A 231 -3.01 16.15 2.02
N GLN A 232 -1.99 16.99 2.18
CA GLN A 232 -0.72 16.57 2.75
C GLN A 232 -0.26 17.63 3.75
N SER A 233 0.06 17.20 4.97
CA SER A 233 0.63 18.07 6.00
C SER A 233 1.60 17.30 6.87
N ASN A 234 2.46 18.00 7.60
CA ASN A 234 3.38 17.36 8.53
C ASN A 234 2.90 17.36 10.00
N GLY A 235 1.71 17.91 10.27
CA GLY A 235 1.10 17.96 11.60
C GLY A 235 1.90 18.73 12.64
N ARG A 236 2.80 19.63 12.23
CA ARG A 236 3.63 20.45 13.13
C ARG A 236 3.02 21.84 13.34
N GLY A 237 3.34 22.47 14.48
CA GLY A 237 3.12 23.89 14.67
C GLY A 237 4.22 24.75 14.03
N ASN A 238 4.00 26.07 13.97
CA ASN A 238 5.03 27.03 13.54
C ASN A 238 6.28 26.93 14.45
N PRO A 239 7.50 27.07 13.91
CA PRO A 239 7.84 27.41 12.52
C PRO A 239 7.97 26.21 11.55
N LEU A 240 7.70 24.99 12.03
CA LEU A 240 7.89 23.76 11.25
C LEU A 240 6.63 23.35 10.46
N SER A 241 5.48 24.00 10.66
CA SER A 241 4.25 23.67 9.94
C SER A 241 4.45 23.72 8.44
N ARG A 242 4.02 22.68 7.73
CA ARG A 242 3.95 22.60 6.27
C ARG A 242 2.66 21.90 5.87
N SER A 243 1.97 22.42 4.88
CA SER A 243 0.75 21.83 4.34
C SER A 243 0.42 22.33 2.94
N TRP A 244 -0.39 21.55 2.24
CA TRP A 244 -1.01 21.94 0.97
C TRP A 244 -2.16 20.98 0.64
N ASN A 245 -3.05 21.45 -0.23
CA ASN A 245 -4.19 20.68 -0.73
C ASN A 245 -4.15 20.62 -2.26
N ARG A 246 -4.53 19.49 -2.84
CA ARG A 246 -4.42 19.23 -4.28
C ARG A 246 -5.68 18.55 -4.82
N VAL A 247 -6.03 18.89 -6.06
CA VAL A 247 -6.86 18.06 -6.93
C VAL A 247 -5.90 17.35 -7.89
N ILE A 248 -5.93 16.02 -7.89
CA ILE A 248 -5.01 15.17 -8.67
C ILE A 248 -5.82 14.43 -9.72
N ALA A 249 -5.33 14.36 -10.95
CA ALA A 249 -5.82 13.40 -11.93
C ALA A 249 -4.85 12.22 -12.00
N ASP A 250 -5.37 11.01 -12.15
CA ASP A 250 -4.58 9.79 -12.27
C ASP A 250 -4.82 9.17 -13.64
N VAL A 251 -3.76 8.98 -14.43
CA VAL A 251 -3.84 8.32 -15.73
C VAL A 251 -2.86 7.16 -15.76
N GLY A 252 -3.38 5.94 -15.79
CA GLY A 252 -2.60 4.72 -15.64
C GLY A 252 -2.51 3.89 -16.90
N PHE A 253 -1.30 3.47 -17.23
CA PHE A 253 -0.97 2.63 -18.36
C PHE A 253 -0.22 1.38 -17.90
N GLU A 254 -0.39 0.29 -18.62
CA GLU A 254 0.38 -0.93 -18.39
C GLU A 254 0.76 -1.62 -19.70
N ARG A 255 1.85 -2.39 -19.64
CA ARG A 255 2.36 -3.22 -20.73
C ARG A 255 3.42 -4.19 -20.21
N ASP A 256 3.25 -5.50 -20.43
CA ASP A 256 4.31 -6.52 -20.25
C ASP A 256 5.15 -6.37 -18.96
N GLY A 257 4.49 -6.33 -17.80
CA GLY A 257 5.15 -6.16 -16.50
C GLY A 257 5.57 -4.70 -16.17
N TRP A 258 5.30 -3.75 -17.06
CA TRP A 258 5.44 -2.32 -16.79
C TRP A 258 4.11 -1.68 -16.41
N THR A 259 4.17 -0.71 -15.50
CA THR A 259 3.11 0.26 -15.26
C THR A 259 3.67 1.67 -15.32
N VAL A 260 2.85 2.61 -15.80
CA VAL A 260 3.14 4.04 -15.80
C VAL A 260 1.91 4.78 -15.31
N MET A 261 2.04 5.51 -14.21
CA MET A 261 1.01 6.38 -13.67
C MET A 261 1.43 7.85 -13.84
N LEU A 262 0.65 8.61 -14.59
CA LEU A 262 0.80 10.07 -14.69
C LEU A 262 -0.16 10.75 -13.73
N ARG A 263 0.37 11.63 -12.88
CA ARG A 263 -0.37 12.29 -11.82
C ARG A 263 -0.19 13.81 -11.89
N PRO A 264 -0.77 14.53 -12.85
CA PRO A 264 -0.81 15.98 -12.80
C PRO A 264 -1.74 16.45 -11.67
N TRP A 265 -1.44 17.59 -11.07
CA TRP A 265 -2.30 18.17 -10.03
C TRP A 265 -2.42 19.69 -10.13
N TRP A 266 -3.52 20.16 -9.60
CA TRP A 266 -3.76 21.56 -9.31
C TRP A 266 -3.72 21.78 -7.80
N ARG A 267 -2.86 22.69 -7.33
CA ARG A 267 -2.83 23.11 -5.93
C ARG A 267 -4.05 23.98 -5.67
N ILE A 268 -4.83 23.62 -4.65
CA ILE A 268 -5.94 24.43 -4.15
C ILE A 268 -5.32 25.65 -3.43
N PRO A 269 -5.61 26.89 -3.86
CA PRO A 269 -5.03 28.08 -3.26
C PRO A 269 -5.45 28.29 -1.80
N GLU A 270 -4.53 28.80 -1.01
CA GLU A 270 -4.74 29.19 0.38
C GLU A 270 -4.55 30.71 0.53
N SER A 271 -5.12 31.30 1.57
CA SER A 271 -4.88 32.73 1.85
C SER A 271 -3.41 32.92 2.21
N ARG A 272 -2.82 34.08 1.87
CA ARG A 272 -1.38 34.30 2.11
C ARG A 272 -1.01 34.26 3.60
N SER A 273 -1.93 34.63 4.49
CA SER A 273 -1.69 34.56 5.94
C SER A 273 -1.68 33.13 6.47
N ASP A 274 -2.40 32.22 5.81
CA ASP A 274 -2.56 30.83 6.27
C ASP A 274 -1.65 29.86 5.51
N ASP A 275 -1.04 30.31 4.40
CA ASP A 275 -0.18 29.50 3.55
C ASP A 275 1.21 29.31 4.17
N ASN A 276 1.47 28.12 4.71
CA ASN A 276 2.74 27.79 5.35
C ASN A 276 3.93 27.69 4.39
N ASN A 277 3.68 27.53 3.10
CA ASN A 277 4.71 27.32 2.08
C ASN A 277 4.22 27.83 0.71
N PRO A 278 4.16 29.17 0.51
CA PRO A 278 3.52 29.76 -0.67
C PRO A 278 4.13 29.38 -2.02
N ASP A 279 5.40 29.02 -2.03
CA ASP A 279 6.19 28.63 -3.19
C ASP A 279 6.27 27.10 -3.40
N ILE A 280 5.53 26.28 -2.65
CA ILE A 280 5.64 24.80 -2.72
C ILE A 280 5.46 24.24 -4.13
N SER A 281 4.58 24.84 -4.94
CA SER A 281 4.34 24.42 -6.34
C SER A 281 5.52 24.71 -7.27
N ASP A 282 6.50 25.50 -6.86
CA ASP A 282 7.71 25.74 -7.64
C ASP A 282 8.81 24.71 -7.32
N TYR A 283 8.61 23.85 -6.32
CA TYR A 283 9.54 22.76 -5.95
C TYR A 283 8.92 21.36 -6.05
N MET A 284 7.84 21.12 -5.29
CA MET A 284 7.07 19.87 -5.37
C MET A 284 6.38 19.76 -6.73
N GLY A 285 6.02 20.89 -7.31
CA GLY A 285 5.64 20.99 -8.70
C GLY A 285 4.17 20.83 -9.00
N ARG A 286 3.87 20.33 -10.20
CA ARG A 286 2.51 20.24 -10.79
C ARG A 286 2.18 18.88 -11.38
N GLY A 287 3.12 17.94 -11.28
CA GLY A 287 2.90 16.60 -11.74
C GLY A 287 4.02 15.65 -11.35
N GLU A 288 3.64 14.39 -11.24
CA GLU A 288 4.51 13.26 -10.99
C GLU A 288 4.23 12.15 -12.02
N MET A 289 5.27 11.39 -12.33
CA MET A 289 5.20 10.18 -13.12
C MET A 289 5.81 9.05 -12.31
N GLN A 290 5.03 8.00 -12.05
CA GLN A 290 5.50 6.77 -11.41
C GLN A 290 5.59 5.69 -12.46
N ILE A 291 6.78 5.15 -12.67
CA ILE A 291 7.06 4.03 -13.56
C ILE A 291 7.42 2.85 -12.67
N VAL A 292 6.85 1.67 -12.91
CA VAL A 292 7.21 0.45 -12.19
C VAL A 292 7.40 -0.67 -13.19
N HIS A 293 8.42 -1.50 -12.97
CA HIS A 293 8.66 -2.70 -13.73
C HIS A 293 8.83 -3.91 -12.81
N GLU A 294 8.01 -4.94 -13.01
CA GLU A 294 8.20 -6.25 -12.41
C GLU A 294 8.97 -7.17 -13.36
N ALA A 295 10.08 -7.74 -12.89
CA ALA A 295 10.85 -8.73 -13.62
C ALA A 295 11.48 -9.76 -12.67
N ASN A 296 11.29 -11.06 -12.95
CA ASN A 296 11.92 -12.16 -12.20
C ASN A 296 11.74 -12.08 -10.67
N GLY A 297 10.54 -11.70 -10.22
CA GLY A 297 10.24 -11.54 -8.79
C GLY A 297 10.89 -10.32 -8.14
N GLN A 298 11.46 -9.40 -8.92
CA GLN A 298 11.98 -8.11 -8.48
C GLN A 298 11.07 -6.98 -8.97
N GLU A 299 11.01 -5.87 -8.23
CA GLU A 299 10.28 -4.66 -8.62
C GLU A 299 11.25 -3.48 -8.69
N PHE A 300 11.23 -2.75 -9.80
CA PHE A 300 11.99 -1.52 -9.99
C PHE A 300 11.02 -0.36 -10.14
N GLY A 301 11.08 0.62 -9.23
CA GLY A 301 10.25 1.82 -9.26
C GLY A 301 11.06 3.06 -9.62
N LEU A 302 10.48 3.95 -10.42
CA LEU A 302 11.01 5.27 -10.70
C LEU A 302 9.89 6.31 -10.57
N MET A 303 10.01 7.21 -9.59
CA MET A 303 9.20 8.40 -9.50
C MET A 303 9.98 9.57 -10.09
N LEU A 304 9.34 10.34 -10.96
CA LEU A 304 9.83 11.60 -11.51
C LEU A 304 8.83 12.70 -11.20
N ARG A 305 9.30 13.83 -10.66
CA ARG A 305 8.46 14.98 -10.32
C ARG A 305 9.07 16.26 -10.85
N HIS A 306 8.24 17.17 -11.36
CA HIS A 306 8.72 18.43 -11.92
C HIS A 306 7.76 19.60 -11.70
N SER A 307 8.32 20.81 -11.61
CA SER A 307 7.55 22.05 -11.43
C SER A 307 6.74 22.45 -12.66
N LEU A 308 7.13 21.96 -13.83
CA LEU A 308 6.62 22.37 -15.16
C LEU A 308 6.73 23.89 -15.37
N ARG A 309 7.77 24.49 -14.79
CA ARG A 309 8.20 25.88 -15.01
C ARG A 309 9.60 25.88 -15.61
N GLY A 310 9.96 26.97 -16.27
CA GLY A 310 11.32 27.22 -16.76
C GLY A 310 12.11 28.19 -15.86
N GLY A 311 13.37 28.42 -16.23
CA GLY A 311 14.28 29.33 -15.52
C GLY A 311 14.56 28.87 -14.09
N ASP A 312 14.72 29.82 -13.17
CA ASP A 312 15.04 29.57 -11.76
C ASP A 312 13.96 28.82 -10.98
N ARG A 313 12.79 28.59 -11.59
CA ARG A 313 11.69 27.80 -11.00
C ARG A 313 11.60 26.39 -11.58
N SER A 314 12.56 25.98 -12.40
CA SER A 314 12.63 24.63 -12.97
C SER A 314 13.22 23.66 -11.96
N HIS A 315 12.41 23.23 -11.00
CA HIS A 315 12.79 22.25 -9.99
C HIS A 315 12.10 20.91 -10.21
N GLY A 316 12.72 19.85 -9.70
CA GLY A 316 12.17 18.51 -9.75
C GLY A 316 12.91 17.57 -8.81
N ALA A 317 12.46 16.32 -8.84
CA ALA A 317 13.07 15.23 -8.11
C ALA A 317 12.91 13.91 -8.86
N ALA A 318 13.81 12.98 -8.56
CA ALA A 318 13.70 11.59 -8.96
C ALA A 318 13.88 10.69 -7.74
N ARG A 319 13.11 9.61 -7.66
CA ARG A 319 13.30 8.53 -6.69
C ARG A 319 13.34 7.21 -7.44
N PHE A 320 14.43 6.49 -7.31
CA PHE A 320 14.54 5.11 -7.76
C PHE A 320 14.40 4.18 -6.56
N SER A 321 13.56 3.16 -6.68
CA SER A 321 13.39 2.10 -5.67
C SER A 321 13.64 0.73 -6.31
N TRP A 322 14.22 -0.17 -5.53
CA TRP A 322 14.43 -1.56 -5.91
C TRP A 322 13.99 -2.48 -4.78
N THR A 323 13.01 -3.31 -5.08
CA THR A 323 12.58 -4.40 -4.20
C THR A 323 13.02 -5.75 -4.77
N PHE A 324 13.61 -6.59 -3.92
CA PHE A 324 14.04 -7.94 -4.27
C PHE A 324 13.61 -8.99 -3.22
N PRO A 325 13.44 -10.27 -3.60
CA PRO A 325 13.02 -11.32 -2.67
C PRO A 325 13.99 -11.53 -1.51
N LEU A 326 13.47 -11.71 -0.29
CA LEU A 326 14.25 -12.20 0.86
C LEU A 326 13.68 -13.52 1.40
N ALA A 327 12.47 -13.48 1.98
CA ALA A 327 11.85 -14.65 2.58
C ALA A 327 10.31 -14.51 2.64
N GLY A 328 9.59 -15.39 1.95
CA GLY A 328 8.13 -15.30 1.86
C GLY A 328 7.69 -13.94 1.33
N ASN A 329 6.83 -13.24 2.09
CA ASN A 329 6.37 -11.90 1.75
C ASN A 329 7.33 -10.77 2.18
N LEU A 330 8.37 -11.10 2.96
CA LEU A 330 9.40 -10.13 3.33
C LEU A 330 10.35 -9.93 2.14
N ARG A 331 10.53 -8.67 1.74
CA ARG A 331 11.40 -8.30 0.64
C ARG A 331 12.45 -7.28 1.08
N GLY A 332 13.60 -7.29 0.45
CA GLY A 332 14.63 -6.28 0.63
C GLY A 332 14.26 -5.04 -0.17
N TYR A 333 14.52 -3.86 0.37
CA TYR A 333 14.16 -2.59 -0.26
C TYR A 333 15.35 -1.63 -0.22
N ALA A 334 15.71 -1.10 -1.38
CA ALA A 334 16.71 -0.04 -1.53
C ALA A 334 16.09 1.16 -2.27
N GLU A 335 16.49 2.36 -1.89
CA GLU A 335 15.99 3.59 -2.52
C GLU A 335 17.11 4.62 -2.68
N VAL A 336 17.07 5.35 -3.79
CA VAL A 336 17.87 6.56 -4.00
C VAL A 336 16.93 7.69 -4.41
N PHE A 337 16.94 8.79 -3.65
CA PHE A 337 16.22 10.02 -3.98
C PHE A 337 17.23 11.11 -4.33
N HIS A 338 16.96 11.92 -5.36
CA HIS A 338 17.70 13.14 -5.64
C HIS A 338 16.76 14.25 -6.10
N GLY A 339 16.90 15.44 -5.50
CA GLY A 339 16.15 16.62 -5.88
C GLY A 339 15.53 17.33 -4.69
N TYR A 340 14.40 18.01 -4.93
CA TYR A 340 13.67 18.79 -3.92
C TYR A 340 12.49 18.02 -3.34
N GLY A 341 12.19 18.21 -2.05
CA GLY A 341 10.98 17.72 -1.41
C GLY A 341 10.93 16.22 -1.17
N GLU A 342 11.99 15.67 -0.58
CA GLU A 342 11.96 14.29 -0.08
C GLU A 342 10.82 14.10 0.94
N SER A 343 10.61 15.11 1.78
CA SER A 343 9.53 15.29 2.75
C SER A 343 8.94 16.71 2.65
N LEU A 344 7.84 17.03 3.36
CA LEU A 344 7.27 18.38 3.31
C LEU A 344 8.19 19.43 3.95
N ILE A 345 8.84 19.16 5.07
CA ILE A 345 9.79 20.12 5.66
C ILE A 345 10.99 20.41 4.73
N ASP A 346 11.29 19.47 3.83
CA ASP A 346 12.36 19.58 2.84
C ASP A 346 11.85 19.99 1.44
N TYR A 347 10.62 20.49 1.31
CA TYR A 347 9.99 20.78 0.01
C TYR A 347 10.88 21.67 -0.89
N ASN A 348 11.56 22.66 -0.31
CA ASN A 348 12.45 23.60 -1.00
C ASN A 348 13.95 23.32 -0.75
N HIS A 349 14.29 22.13 -0.26
CA HIS A 349 15.66 21.73 0.04
C HIS A 349 16.15 20.65 -0.94
N LYS A 350 17.27 20.91 -1.63
CA LYS A 350 17.87 19.94 -2.56
C LYS A 350 18.87 19.05 -1.85
N ALA A 351 18.66 17.74 -1.94
CA ALA A 351 19.56 16.75 -1.38
C ALA A 351 19.49 15.40 -2.14
N THR A 352 20.47 14.54 -1.88
CA THR A 352 20.48 13.14 -2.27
C THR A 352 20.32 12.29 -1.02
N TYR A 353 19.38 11.34 -1.05
CA TYR A 353 19.19 10.35 0.01
C TYR A 353 19.41 8.95 -0.52
N VAL A 354 20.01 8.09 0.31
CA VAL A 354 20.17 6.65 0.04
C VAL A 354 19.58 5.87 1.20
N GLY A 355 18.69 4.94 0.89
CA GLY A 355 17.96 4.13 1.84
C GLY A 355 18.16 2.65 1.62
N LEU A 356 18.25 1.88 2.71
CA LEU A 356 18.30 0.42 2.70
C LEU A 356 17.48 -0.14 3.87
N GLY A 357 16.66 -1.15 3.57
CA GLY A 357 15.88 -1.86 4.57
C GLY A 357 15.01 -2.95 3.98
N ILE A 358 13.78 -3.05 4.47
CA ILE A 358 12.83 -4.11 4.15
C ILE A 358 11.45 -3.54 3.78
N SER A 359 10.74 -4.27 2.93
CA SER A 359 9.37 -4.00 2.50
C SER A 359 8.49 -5.21 2.80
N LEU A 360 7.23 -4.94 3.14
CA LEU A 360 6.15 -5.94 3.24
C LEU A 360 5.13 -5.80 2.10
N LEU A 361 5.19 -4.70 1.37
CA LEU A 361 4.29 -4.39 0.27
C LEU A 361 4.98 -3.42 -0.67
N ASP A 362 4.96 -3.74 -1.95
CA ASP A 362 5.51 -2.88 -3.00
C ASP A 362 4.39 -2.20 -3.80
N TRP A 363 4.69 -1.70 -4.99
CA TRP A 363 3.66 -1.07 -5.80
C TRP A 363 2.64 -2.07 -6.34
N TYR A 364 3.09 -3.26 -6.79
CA TYR A 364 2.22 -4.26 -7.44
C TYR A 364 2.37 -5.69 -6.92
#